data_AF-A0A4P5THQ6-F1
#
_entry.id   AF-A0A4P5THQ6-F1
#
_cell.length_a   1.000
_cell.length_b   1.000
_cell.length_c   1.000
_cell.angle_alpha   90.00
_cell.angle_beta   90.00
_cell.angle_gamma   90.00
#
_symmetry.space_group_name_H-M   'P 1'
#
loop_
_entity.id
_entity.type
_entity.pdbx_description
1 polymer ?
#
loop_
_entity_poly.entity_id
_entity_poly.type
_entity_poly.pdbx_seq_one_letter_code
_entity_poly.pdbx_strand_id
1 'polypeptide(L)' 'MVDKPAMKLERQRIAKRLRQGRINAGFPTANHASLKFGWGMKTYVQHEEAIKSFDYDTALLYSKAFNIDIDLLNINKLKK' A
#
# COMPACT_ATOMS: atom_id res chain seq x y z
N MET A 1 12.22 20.63 4.71
CA MET A 1 12.97 19.38 4.45
C MET A 1 12.43 18.35 5.44
N VAL A 2 11.81 17.26 4.98
CA VAL A 2 11.31 16.21 5.89
C VAL A 2 12.44 15.21 6.12
N ASP A 3 12.77 14.94 7.37
CA ASP A 3 13.86 14.03 7.74
C ASP A 3 13.64 12.61 7.20
N LYS A 4 14.69 12.00 6.63
CA LYS A 4 14.70 10.63 6.09
C LYS A 4 14.06 9.56 7.01
N PRO A 5 14.25 9.56 8.35
CA PRO A 5 13.58 8.60 9.25
C PRO A 5 12.05 8.74 9.30
N ALA A 6 11.51 9.96 9.27
CA ALA A 6 10.06 10.20 9.32
C ALA A 6 9.37 9.63 8.07
N MET A 7 9.98 9.80 6.90
CA MET A 7 9.50 9.22 5.65
C MET A 7 9.50 7.69 5.65
N LYS A 8 10.49 7.05 6.29
CA LYS A 8 10.55 5.59 6.41
C LYS A 8 9.42 5.05 7.29
N LEU A 9 9.16 5.70 8.43
CA LEU A 9 8.09 5.29 9.34
C LEU A 9 6.71 5.40 8.66
N GLU A 10 6.48 6.46 7.90
CA GLU A 10 5.19 6.65 7.21
C GLU A 10 4.97 5.60 6.12
N ARG A 11 6.02 5.25 5.35
CA ARG A 11 5.96 4.14 4.37
C ARG A 11 5.59 2.82 5.05
N GLN A 12 6.18 2.54 6.22
CA GLN A 12 5.87 1.32 6.98
C GLN A 12 4.42 1.29 7.46
N ARG A 13 3.86 2.43 7.89
CA ARG A 13 2.44 2.52 8.29
C ARG A 13 1.52 2.27 7.10
N ILE A 14 1.79 2.89 5.95
CA ILE A 14 1.03 2.69 4.72
C ILE A 14 1.08 1.22 4.28
N ALA A 15 2.28 0.64 4.26
CA ALA A 15 2.47 -0.76 3.89
C ALA A 15 1.70 -1.72 4.83
N LYS A 16 1.70 -1.44 6.14
CA LYS A 16 0.90 -2.19 7.13
C LYS A 16 -0.59 -2.07 6.87
N ARG A 17 -1.10 -0.87 6.54
CA ARG A 17 -2.51 -0.64 6.21
C ARG A 17 -2.92 -1.37 4.93
N LEU A 18 -2.07 -1.32 3.90
CA LEU A 18 -2.27 -2.07 2.66
C LEU A 18 -2.38 -3.57 2.94
N ARG A 19 -1.44 -4.13 3.71
CA ARG A 19 -1.45 -5.54 4.09
C ARG A 19 -2.69 -5.93 4.88
N GLN A 20 -3.08 -5.10 5.85
CA GLN A 20 -4.27 -5.36 6.65
C GLN A 20 -5.54 -5.31 5.80
N GLY A 21 -5.66 -4.32 4.92
CA GLY A 21 -6.81 -4.20 4.04
C GLY A 21 -6.90 -5.36 3.05
N ARG A 22 -5.76 -5.84 2.51
CA ARG A 22 -5.73 -7.08 1.72
C ARG A 22 -6.33 -8.26 2.49
N ILE A 23 -5.87 -8.48 3.74
CA ILE A 23 -6.34 -9.60 4.58
C ILE A 23 -7.84 -9.46 4.86
N ASN A 24 -8.29 -8.25 5.23
CA ASN A 24 -9.70 -7.96 5.51
C ASN A 24 -10.59 -8.14 4.28
N ALA A 25 -10.06 -7.89 3.08
CA ALA A 25 -10.73 -8.13 1.81
C ALA A 25 -10.76 -9.61 1.37
N GLY A 26 -10.28 -10.54 2.23
CA GLY A 26 -10.34 -11.98 1.98
C GLY A 26 -9.15 -12.55 1.21
N PHE A 27 -8.06 -11.79 1.05
CA PHE A 27 -6.85 -12.26 0.39
C PHE A 27 -5.77 -12.60 1.43
N PRO A 28 -5.61 -13.88 1.84
CA PRO A 28 -4.68 -14.25 2.91
C PRO A 28 -3.21 -14.01 2.56
N THR A 29 -2.86 -14.12 1.28
CA THR A 29 -1.49 -13.94 0.78
C THR A 29 -1.41 -12.87 -0.30
N ALA A 30 -0.24 -12.24 -0.42
CA ALA A 30 0.02 -11.27 -1.49
C ALA A 30 -0.12 -11.91 -2.88
N ASN A 31 0.29 -13.19 -3.02
CA ASN A 31 0.13 -13.95 -4.25
C ASN A 31 -1.35 -14.10 -4.64
N HIS A 32 -2.24 -14.38 -3.68
CA HIS A 32 -3.67 -14.53 -3.95
C HIS A 32 -4.27 -13.24 -4.52
N ALA A 33 -3.97 -12.09 -3.91
CA ALA A 33 -4.40 -10.79 -4.44
C ALA A 33 -3.76 -10.49 -5.81
N SER A 34 -2.46 -10.76 -5.96
CA SER A 34 -1.73 -10.52 -7.22
C SER A 34 -2.34 -11.29 -8.38
N LEU A 35 -2.69 -12.56 -8.18
CA LEU A 35 -3.36 -13.40 -9.18
C LEU A 35 -4.79 -12.92 -9.46
N LYS A 36 -5.54 -12.53 -8.42
CA LYS A 36 -6.92 -12.04 -8.60
C LYS A 36 -6.99 -10.76 -9.42
N PHE A 37 -6.07 -9.82 -9.19
CA PHE A 37 -6.11 -8.49 -9.80
C PHE A 37 -5.12 -8.31 -10.97
N GLY A 38 -4.37 -9.36 -11.32
CA GLY A 38 -3.42 -9.32 -12.43
C GLY A 38 -2.21 -8.42 -12.18
N TRP A 39 -1.83 -8.20 -10.92
CA TRP A 39 -0.67 -7.37 -10.58
C TRP A 39 0.64 -8.16 -10.67
N GLY A 40 1.75 -7.45 -10.86
CA GLY A 40 3.07 -8.03 -10.72
C GLY A 40 3.39 -8.34 -9.26
N MET A 41 3.46 -9.63 -8.90
CA MET A 41 3.65 -10.11 -7.53
C MET A 41 4.83 -9.45 -6.82
N LYS A 42 5.99 -9.38 -7.48
CA LYS A 42 7.22 -8.79 -6.91
C LYS A 42 7.02 -7.32 -6.54
N THR A 43 6.43 -6.54 -7.43
CA THR A 43 6.18 -5.11 -7.20
C THR A 43 5.17 -4.91 -6.08
N TYR A 44 4.09 -5.70 -6.08
CA TYR A 44 3.07 -5.62 -5.05
C TYR A 44 3.61 -5.97 -3.65
N VAL A 45 4.42 -7.04 -3.54
CA VAL A 45 5.08 -7.40 -2.27
C VAL A 45 6.01 -6.29 -1.79
N GLN A 46 6.78 -5.66 -2.67
CA GLN A 46 7.64 -4.53 -2.31
C GLN A 46 6.86 -3.32 -1.76
N HIS A 47 5.60 -3.14 -2.16
CA HIS A 47 4.70 -2.13 -1.60
C HIS A 47 4.16 -2.55 -0.21
N GLU A 48 3.79 -3.82 -0.02
CA GLU A 48 3.38 -4.35 1.29
C GLU A 48 4.51 -4.41 2.33
N GLU A 49 5.77 -4.42 1.88
CA GLU A 49 6.96 -4.47 2.73
C GLU A 49 7.62 -3.08 2.94
N ALA A 50 7.02 -2.02 2.40
CA ALA A 50 7.58 -0.66 2.42
C ALA A 50 8.98 -0.53 1.78
N ILE A 51 9.40 -1.50 0.96
CA ILE A 51 10.66 -1.45 0.21
C ILE A 51 10.58 -0.36 -0.87
N LYS A 52 9.42 -0.28 -1.55
CA LYS A 52 9.12 0.77 -2.52
C LYS A 52 7.88 1.56 -2.09
N SER A 53 7.95 2.86 -2.32
CA SER A 53 6.76 3.72 -2.30
C SER A 53 6.01 3.58 -3.62
N PHE A 54 4.72 3.88 -3.59
CA PHE A 54 3.87 3.93 -4.76
C PHE A 54 3.17 5.29 -4.86
N ASP A 55 2.70 5.62 -6.06
CA ASP A 55 2.03 6.88 -6.37
C ASP A 55 0.54 6.84 -6.01
N TYR A 56 -0.15 7.96 -6.24
CA TYR A 56 -1.57 8.07 -5.95
C TYR A 56 -2.43 7.12 -6.80
N ASP A 57 -2.08 6.91 -8.06
CA ASP A 57 -2.82 6.01 -8.95
C ASP A 57 -2.76 4.56 -8.47
N THR A 58 -1.58 4.12 -8.02
CA THR A 58 -1.41 2.82 -7.37
C THR A 58 -2.14 2.76 -6.03
N ALA A 59 -2.15 3.84 -5.25
CA ALA A 59 -2.92 3.93 -4.01
C ALA A 59 -4.43 3.77 -4.28
N LEU A 60 -4.94 4.40 -5.35
CA LEU A 60 -6.34 4.29 -5.77
C LEU A 60 -6.68 2.88 -6.25
N LEU A 61 -5.78 2.24 -6.99
CA LEU A 61 -5.93 0.85 -7.41
C LEU A 61 -6.11 -0.09 -6.21
N TYR A 62 -5.24 0.03 -5.21
CA TYR A 62 -5.31 -0.79 -4.00
C TYR A 62 -6.50 -0.45 -3.10
N SER A 63 -6.83 0.83 -2.99
CA SER A 63 -8.02 1.32 -2.28
C SER A 63 -9.28 0.66 -2.82
N LYS A 64 -9.48 0.65 -4.14
CA LYS A 64 -10.63 0.01 -4.80
C LYS A 64 -10.62 -1.51 -4.64
N ALA A 65 -9.46 -2.15 -4.79
CA ALA A 65 -9.35 -3.61 -4.72
C ALA A 65 -9.66 -4.17 -3.32
N PHE A 66 -9.31 -3.42 -2.27
CA PHE A 66 -9.41 -3.88 -0.88
C PHE A 66 -10.42 -3.11 -0.05
N ASN A 67 -11.17 -2.21 -0.67
CA ASN A 67 -12.12 -1.32 0.00
C ASN A 67 -11.47 -0.55 1.18
N ILE A 68 -10.28 0.00 0.94
CA ILE A 68 -9.54 0.82 1.91
C ILE A 68 -9.73 2.29 1.54
N ASP A 69 -9.93 3.18 2.51
CA ASP A 69 -9.87 4.62 2.25
C ASP A 69 -8.50 5.00 1.66
N ILE A 70 -8.51 5.60 0.47
CA ILE A 70 -7.30 6.04 -0.25
C ILE A 70 -6.42 6.95 0.59
N ASP A 71 -7.02 7.74 1.47
CA ASP A 71 -6.31 8.63 2.37
C ASP A 71 -5.39 7.90 3.35
N LEU A 72 -5.71 6.64 3.67
CA LEU A 72 -4.89 5.79 4.52
C LEU A 72 -3.67 5.24 3.79
N LEU A 73 -3.68 5.25 2.46
CA LEU A 73 -2.61 4.77 1.58
C LEU A 73 -1.78 5.91 0.96
N ASN A 74 -2.24 7.16 1.09
CA ASN A 74 -1.58 8.32 0.49
C ASN A 74 -0.51 8.93 1.42
N ILE A 75 0.76 8.83 1.02
CA ILE A 75 1.90 9.37 1.78
C ILE A 75 1.97 10.90 1.83
N ASN A 76 1.29 11.59 0.90
CA ASN A 76 1.37 13.05 0.76
C ASN A 76 0.32 13.80 1.58
N LYS A 77 -0.40 13.13 2.49
CA LYS A 77 -1.44 13.74 3.34
C LYS A 77 -0.93 14.83 4.30
N LEU A 78 0.38 15.02 4.40
CA LEU A 78 1.06 16.00 5.27
C LEU A 78 1.32 17.37 4.62
N LYS A 79 0.81 17.64 3.41
CA LYS A 79 0.98 18.94 2.72
C LYS A 79 -0.27 19.84 2.79
N LYS A 80 -1.04 19.78 3.87
CA LYS A 80 -2.11 20.76 4.15
C LYS A 80 -1.69 21.69 5.26
#